data_AF-A0A951J942-F1
#
_entry.id   AF-A0A951J942-F1
#
_cell.length_a   1.000
_cell.length_b   1.000
_cell.length_c   1.000
_cell.angle_alpha   90.00
_cell.angle_beta   90.00
_cell.angle_gamma   90.00
#
_symmetry.space_group_name_H-M   'P 1'
#
loop_
_entity.id
_entity.type
_entity.pdbx_description
1 polymer ?
#
loop_
_entity_poly.entity_id
_entity_poly.type
_entity_poly.pdbx_seq_one_letter_code
_entity_poly.pdbx_strand_id
1 'polypeptide(L)'
;YKSENNSEVVIDVVGDVSSNFDSIANNPAVLEKLKSIIKSSEGPVTFDGTAFKYSDNEGNSQTLTLAELVKNNETLTTLTKGNAGTY
;
A
#
# COMPACT_ATOMS: atom_id res chain seq x y z
N TYR A 1 -33.24 11.46 27.93
CA TYR A 1 -33.27 12.76 28.63
C TYR A 1 -34.58 13.46 28.30
N LYS A 2 -35.07 14.38 29.14
CA LYS A 2 -36.15 15.31 28.75
C LYS A 2 -35.54 16.65 28.42
N SER A 3 -35.78 17.11 27.20
CA SER A 3 -35.41 18.45 26.73
C SER A 3 -36.22 19.52 27.49
N GLU A 4 -35.73 20.76 27.51
CA GLU A 4 -36.38 21.91 28.15
C GLU A 4 -37.79 22.20 27.58
N ASN A 5 -38.08 21.67 26.39
CA ASN A 5 -39.40 21.72 25.76
C ASN A 5 -40.27 20.48 26.04
N ASN A 6 -39.95 19.69 27.08
CA ASN A 6 -40.60 18.43 27.45
C ASN A 6 -40.56 17.31 26.40
N SER A 7 -39.76 17.43 25.34
CA SER A 7 -39.56 16.32 24.39
C SER A 7 -38.68 15.25 25.01
N GLU A 8 -39.15 14.00 24.95
CA GLU A 8 -38.35 12.84 25.34
C GLU A 8 -37.33 12.57 24.26
N VAL A 9 -36.06 12.52 24.65
CA VAL A 9 -35.00 12.18 23.73
C VAL A 9 -34.30 10.92 24.20
N VAL A 10 -34.28 9.96 23.30
CA VAL A 10 -33.61 8.68 23.45
C VAL A 10 -32.16 8.87 23.02
N ILE A 11 -31.22 8.47 23.87
CA ILE A 11 -29.81 8.41 23.51
C ILE A 11 -29.60 7.03 22.89
N ASP A 12 -29.40 6.98 21.59
CA ASP A 12 -29.06 5.75 20.86
C ASP A 12 -27.77 5.96 20.09
N VAL A 13 -26.64 5.81 20.79
CA VAL A 13 -25.31 5.99 20.21
C VAL A 13 -25.08 5.03 19.03
N VAL A 14 -25.63 3.82 19.08
CA VAL A 14 -25.45 2.82 18.01
C VAL A 14 -26.28 3.20 16.78
N GLY A 15 -27.54 3.60 16.99
CA GLY A 15 -28.42 4.10 15.93
C GLY A 15 -27.89 5.37 15.29
N ASP A 16 -27.36 6.30 16.09
CA ASP A 16 -26.75 7.55 15.63
C ASP A 16 -25.51 7.28 14.77
N VAL A 17 -24.59 6.42 15.23
CA VAL A 17 -23.40 6.05 14.44
C VAL A 17 -23.80 5.37 13.14
N SER A 18 -24.77 4.46 13.19
CA SER A 18 -25.24 3.73 11.99
C SER A 18 -25.88 4.68 10.98
N SER A 19 -26.73 5.61 11.43
CA SER A 19 -27.41 6.57 10.56
C SER A 19 -26.47 7.59 9.94
N ASN A 20 -25.37 7.91 10.61
CA ASN A 20 -24.36 8.85 10.13
C ASN A 20 -23.19 8.16 9.41
N PHE A 21 -23.25 6.84 9.20
CA PHE A 21 -22.10 6.06 8.73
C PHE A 21 -21.54 6.59 7.42
N ASP A 22 -22.38 6.94 6.44
CA ASP A 22 -21.90 7.50 5.16
C ASP A 22 -21.10 8.79 5.36
N SER A 23 -21.55 9.69 6.24
CA SER A 23 -20.83 10.93 6.53
C SER A 23 -19.53 10.69 7.30
N ILE A 24 -19.54 9.71 8.23
CA ILE A 24 -18.35 9.30 8.98
C ILE A 24 -17.33 8.66 8.03
N ALA A 25 -17.77 7.75 7.17
CA ALA A 25 -16.92 7.03 6.23
C ALA A 25 -16.37 7.92 5.12
N ASN A 26 -17.05 9.03 4.77
CA ASN A 26 -16.56 10.03 3.81
C ASN A 26 -15.76 11.18 4.47
N ASN A 27 -15.63 11.20 5.79
CA ASN A 27 -14.83 12.22 6.48
C ASN A 27 -13.33 12.04 6.14
N PRO A 28 -12.65 13.07 5.59
CA PRO A 28 -11.24 12.95 5.18
C PRO A 28 -10.30 12.48 6.28
N ALA A 29 -10.49 12.93 7.53
CA ALA A 29 -9.65 12.52 8.65
C ALA A 29 -9.86 11.05 9.02
N VAL A 30 -11.09 10.54 8.87
CA VAL A 30 -11.39 9.11 9.08
C VAL A 30 -10.80 8.27 7.95
N LEU A 31 -10.92 8.70 6.68
CA LEU A 31 -10.27 8.04 5.55
C LEU A 31 -8.76 7.90 5.73
N GLU A 32 -8.07 8.98 6.10
CA GLU A 32 -6.62 8.94 6.29
C GLU A 32 -6.22 7.99 7.42
N LYS A 33 -7.02 7.93 8.48
CA LYS A 33 -6.79 6.98 9.58
C LYS A 33 -7.05 5.53 9.14
N LEU A 34 -8.11 5.29 8.36
CA LEU A 34 -8.39 3.98 7.78
C LEU A 34 -7.26 3.54 6.83
N LYS A 35 -6.76 4.41 5.94
CA LYS A 35 -5.59 4.13 5.10
C LYS A 35 -4.35 3.75 5.91
N SER A 36 -4.13 4.39 7.06
CA SER A 36 -3.01 4.05 7.95
C SER A 36 -3.15 2.67 8.60
N ILE A 37 -4.39 2.23 8.87
CA ILE A 37 -4.69 0.90 9.44
C ILE A 37 -4.63 -0.17 8.35
N ILE A 38 -5.12 0.17 7.15
CA ILE A 38 -5.09 -0.69 5.95
C ILE A 38 -3.70 -0.66 5.29
N LYS A 39 -2.65 -0.17 5.98
CA LYS A 39 -1.27 -0.28 5.50
C LYS A 39 -1.03 -1.72 5.08
N SER A 40 -0.99 -1.92 3.77
CA SER A 40 -0.75 -3.20 3.16
C SER A 40 0.68 -3.54 3.54
N SER A 41 0.85 -4.64 4.29
CA SER A 41 2.14 -5.34 4.27
C SER A 41 2.55 -5.46 2.81
N GLU A 42 3.85 -5.24 2.52
CA GLU A 42 4.40 -5.42 1.17
C GLU A 42 3.76 -6.64 0.50
N GLY A 43 3.16 -6.41 -0.66
CA GLY A 43 2.39 -7.45 -1.34
C GLY A 43 3.32 -8.60 -1.75
N PRO A 44 2.83 -9.85 -1.84
CA PRO A 44 3.65 -10.95 -2.32
C PRO A 44 4.17 -10.64 -3.73
N VAL A 45 5.44 -10.96 -3.99
CA VAL A 45 5.99 -10.90 -5.34
C VAL A 45 5.38 -12.03 -6.16
N THR A 46 4.75 -11.68 -7.28
CA THR A 46 4.18 -12.63 -8.24
C THR A 46 4.90 -12.54 -9.58
N PHE A 47 5.00 -13.66 -10.30
CA PHE A 47 5.57 -13.71 -11.65
C PHE A 47 4.52 -14.21 -12.63
N ASP A 48 4.21 -13.41 -13.65
CA ASP A 48 3.18 -13.71 -14.65
C ASP A 48 3.72 -14.39 -15.91
N GLY A 49 4.98 -14.80 -15.90
CA GLY A 49 5.69 -15.33 -17.07
C GLY A 49 6.49 -14.27 -17.82
N THR A 50 6.23 -12.98 -17.59
CA THR A 50 6.92 -11.86 -18.25
C THR A 50 7.59 -10.92 -17.24
N ALA A 51 6.91 -10.59 -16.15
CA ALA A 51 7.39 -9.63 -15.16
C ALA A 51 7.06 -10.05 -13.73
N PHE A 52 7.88 -9.57 -12.79
CA PHE A 52 7.61 -9.60 -11.37
C PHE A 52 6.73 -8.41 -10.99
N LYS A 53 5.69 -8.65 -10.19
CA LYS A 53 4.75 -7.62 -9.71
C LYS A 53 4.61 -7.69 -8.21
N TYR A 54 4.62 -6.52 -7.56
CA TYR A 54 4.43 -6.38 -6.12
C TYR A 54 3.80 -5.01 -5.78
N SER A 55 3.27 -4.88 -4.57
CA SER A 55 2.84 -3.58 -4.03
C SER A 55 3.89 -3.06 -3.06
N ASP A 56 4.31 -1.81 -3.24
CA ASP A 56 5.25 -1.16 -2.33
C ASP A 56 4.60 -0.75 -0.99
N ASN A 57 5.38 -0.13 -0.12
CA ASN A 57 4.97 0.35 1.20
C ASN A 57 3.90 1.47 1.17
N GLU A 58 3.69 2.09 0.01
CA GLU A 58 2.65 3.09 -0.24
C GLU A 58 1.42 2.45 -0.92
N GLY A 59 1.47 1.15 -1.23
CA GLY A 59 0.42 0.41 -1.91
C GLY A 59 0.43 0.57 -3.43
N ASN A 60 1.44 1.23 -4.01
CA ASN A 60 1.52 1.38 -5.45
C ASN A 60 2.00 0.07 -6.10
N SER A 61 1.45 -0.24 -7.27
CA SER A 61 1.88 -1.39 -8.05
C SER A 61 3.23 -1.13 -8.71
N GLN A 62 4.17 -2.04 -8.47
CA GLN A 62 5.49 -2.06 -9.07
C GLN A 62 5.57 -3.22 -10.05
N THR A 63 6.26 -3.02 -11.18
CA THR A 63 6.49 -4.05 -12.21
C THR A 63 7.95 -4.02 -12.61
N LEU A 64 8.58 -5.19 -12.66
CA LEU A 64 9.99 -5.32 -12.99
C LEU A 64 10.25 -6.60 -13.78
N THR A 65 10.93 -6.49 -14.92
CA THR A 65 11.32 -7.64 -15.75
C THR A 65 12.66 -8.23 -15.30
N LEU A 66 12.95 -9.48 -15.70
CA LEU A 66 14.26 -10.09 -15.45
C LEU A 66 15.39 -9.33 -16.14
N ALA A 67 15.14 -8.77 -17.33
CA ALA A 67 16.13 -7.99 -18.06
C ALA A 67 16.53 -6.72 -17.30
N GLU A 68 15.56 -6.02 -16.71
CA GLU A 68 15.82 -4.84 -15.89
C GLU A 68 16.58 -5.19 -14.60
N LEU A 69 16.21 -6.29 -13.93
CA LEU A 69 16.95 -6.78 -12.77
C LEU A 69 18.42 -7.07 -13.09
N VAL A 70 18.67 -7.84 -14.15
CA VAL A 70 20.04 -8.17 -14.56
C VAL A 70 20.81 -6.90 -14.90
N LYS A 71 20.24 -6.00 -15.69
CA LYS A 71 20.89 -4.76 -16.10
C LYS A 71 21.21 -3.82 -14.93
N ASN A 72 20.34 -3.78 -13.91
CA ASN A 72 20.55 -2.96 -12.72
C ASN A 72 21.61 -3.52 -11.77
N ASN A 73 21.91 -4.82 -11.87
CA ASN A 73 22.78 -5.53 -10.92
C ASN A 73 24.01 -6.19 -11.58
N GLU A 74 24.18 -6.07 -12.89
CA GLU A 74 25.36 -6.59 -13.57
C GLU A 74 26.60 -5.74 -13.25
N THR A 75 27.74 -6.40 -13.13
CA THR A 75 29.04 -5.75 -12.96
C THR A 75 29.87 -5.96 -14.21
N LEU A 76 30.52 -4.89 -14.67
CA LEU A 76 31.45 -4.98 -15.79
C LEU A 76 32.69 -5.76 -15.33
N THR A 77 32.86 -6.97 -15.87
CA THR A 77 34.08 -7.75 -15.66
C THR A 77 35.04 -7.50 -16.82
N THR A 78 36.16 -6.84 -16.56
CA THR A 78 37.23 -6.65 -17.54
C THR A 78 38.32 -7.70 -17.33
N LEU A 79 38.72 -8.39 -18.40
CA LEU A 79 39.93 -9.20 -18.42
C LEU A 79 41.07 -8.35 -19.00
N THR A 80 42.08 -8.05 -18.19
CA THR A 80 43.28 -7.36 -18.66
C THR A 80 44.29 -8.39 -19.12
N LYS A 81 44.66 -8.34 -20.40
CA LYS A 81 45.69 -9.21 -20.98
C LYS A 81 47.00 -9.11 -20.16
N GLY A 82 47.42 -10.22 -19.56
CA GLY A 82 48.76 -10.38 -19.02
C GLY A 82 49.78 -10.67 -20.14
N ASN A 83 51.05 -10.44 -19.85
CA ASN A 83 52.12 -10.89 -20.75
C ASN A 83 52.21 -12.43 -20.72
N ALA A 84 52.55 -13.04 -21.86
CA ALA A 84 52.73 -14.49 -22.03
C ALA A 84 51.48 -15.37 -21.82
N GLY A 85 50.35 -14.99 -22.42
CA GLY A 85 49.21 -15.90 -22.58
C GLY A 85 48.31 -16.06 -21.36
N THR A 86 48.38 -15.13 -20.42
CA THR A 86 47.50 -15.09 -19.24
C THR A 86 46.50 -13.92 -19.33
N TYR A 87 45.37 -14.06 -18.65
CA TYR A 87 44.29 -13.06 -18.53
C TYR A 87 44.06 -12.73 -17.06
#